data_AF-A0A379X277-F1
#
_entry.id   AF-A0A379X277-F1
#
_cell.length_a   1.000
_cell.length_b   1.000
_cell.length_c   1.000
_cell.angle_alpha   90.00
_cell.angle_beta   90.00
_cell.angle_gamma   90.00
#
_symmetry.space_group_name_H-M   'P 1'
#
loop_
_entity.id
_entity.type
_entity.pdbx_description
1 polymer ?
#
loop_
_entity_poly.entity_id
_entity_poly.type
_entity_poly.pdbx_seq_one_letter_code
_entity_poly.pdbx_strand_id
1 'polypeptide(L)'
;MQPETLQKKISASPLTKTKAGQKPSYSVVTNCTYDGVCYNAKEAQDLLAKTSDRIHFDEAWYGYARFNPIYCDHYAMRGEPGDHNGPTVFCHPLHAQITECAFTSFLHSRP
;
A
#
# COMPACT_ATOMS: atom_id res chain seq x y z
N MET A 1 -12.18 -4.18 4.57
CA MET A 1 -12.89 -3.06 3.90
C MET A 1 -13.64 -3.65 2.70
N GLN A 2 -14.97 -3.54 2.65
CA GLN A 2 -15.75 -4.15 1.56
C GLN A 2 -15.77 -3.23 0.32
N PRO A 3 -15.71 -3.77 -0.91
CA PRO A 3 -15.77 -2.98 -2.15
C PRO A 3 -16.97 -2.03 -2.20
N GLU A 4 -18.11 -2.47 -1.66
CA GLU A 4 -19.34 -1.69 -1.54
C GLU A 4 -19.15 -0.37 -0.77
N THR A 5 -18.30 -0.38 0.26
CA THR A 5 -18.00 0.83 1.04
C THR A 5 -17.27 1.87 0.19
N LEU A 6 -16.32 1.43 -0.64
CA LEU A 6 -15.59 2.32 -1.54
C LEU A 6 -16.49 2.83 -2.67
N GLN A 7 -17.32 1.97 -3.26
CA GLN A 7 -18.30 2.37 -4.27
C GLN A 7 -19.32 3.39 -3.75
N LYS A 8 -19.78 3.21 -2.49
CA LYS A 8 -20.65 4.17 -1.83
C LYS A 8 -19.94 5.52 -1.63
N LYS A 9 -18.66 5.53 -1.24
CA LYS A 9 -17.87 6.76 -1.10
C LYS A 9 -17.70 7.49 -2.44
N ILE A 10 -17.41 6.75 -3.51
CA ILE A 10 -17.27 7.30 -4.88
C ILE A 10 -18.60 7.91 -5.34
N SER A 11 -19.72 7.25 -5.08
CA SER A 11 -21.04 7.71 -5.50
C SER A 11 -21.53 8.93 -4.68
N ALA A 12 -21.19 8.99 -3.40
CA ALA A 12 -21.61 10.06 -2.50
C ALA A 12 -20.75 11.34 -2.63
N SER A 13 -19.48 11.20 -3.02
CA SER A 13 -18.54 12.33 -3.09
C SER A 13 -18.87 13.28 -4.24
N PRO A 14 -19.00 14.61 -3.99
CA PRO A 14 -19.21 15.61 -5.04
C PRO A 14 -18.15 15.61 -6.15
N LEU A 15 -16.92 15.18 -5.83
CA LEU A 15 -15.78 15.19 -6.75
C LEU A 15 -15.80 14.02 -7.74
N THR A 16 -16.54 12.95 -7.43
CA THR A 16 -16.53 11.72 -8.22
C THR A 16 -17.90 11.33 -8.75
N LYS A 17 -18.94 12.18 -8.59
CA LYS A 17 -20.31 11.91 -9.05
C LYS A 17 -20.40 11.49 -10.51
N THR A 18 -19.61 12.12 -11.40
CA THR A 18 -19.59 11.82 -12.83
C THR A 18 -18.82 10.54 -13.19
N LYS A 19 -18.16 9.92 -12.21
CA LYS A 19 -17.33 8.72 -12.35
C LYS A 19 -17.82 7.56 -11.47
N ALA A 20 -19.07 7.63 -10.98
CA ALA A 20 -19.66 6.54 -10.23
C ALA A 20 -19.67 5.25 -11.06
N GLY A 21 -19.24 4.13 -10.46
CA GLY A 21 -19.09 2.85 -11.15
C GLY A 21 -17.77 2.68 -11.90
N GLN A 22 -16.96 3.73 -12.09
CA GLN A 22 -15.62 3.60 -12.66
C GLN A 22 -14.67 2.96 -11.63
N LYS A 23 -13.89 1.96 -12.07
CA LYS A 23 -12.85 1.35 -11.23
C LYS A 23 -11.75 2.39 -10.92
N PRO A 24 -11.42 2.63 -9.64
CA PRO A 24 -10.27 3.46 -9.29
C PRO A 24 -8.98 2.90 -9.90
N SER A 25 -8.18 3.77 -10.51
CA SER A 25 -6.91 3.40 -11.13
C SER A 25 -5.77 3.25 -10.13
N TYR A 26 -5.97 3.69 -8.88
CA TYR A 26 -4.93 3.78 -7.87
C TYR A 26 -5.52 3.82 -6.47
N SER A 27 -4.84 3.17 -5.53
CA SER A 27 -5.11 3.24 -4.10
C SER A 27 -3.81 3.40 -3.33
N VAL A 28 -3.83 4.20 -2.26
CA VAL A 28 -2.67 4.43 -1.40
C VAL A 28 -3.06 4.27 0.07
N VAL A 29 -2.19 3.64 0.86
CA VAL A 29 -2.32 3.50 2.32
C VAL A 29 -0.95 3.77 2.94
N THR A 30 -0.90 4.64 3.94
CA THR A 30 0.32 4.87 4.73
C THR A 30 0.55 3.71 5.69
N ASN A 31 1.69 3.03 5.59
CA ASN A 31 2.05 1.88 6.41
C ASN A 31 3.55 1.87 6.73
N CYS A 32 4.00 2.06 7.96
CA CYS A 32 3.23 2.28 9.18
C CYS A 32 2.74 3.72 9.33
N THR A 33 1.85 3.96 10.30
CA THR A 33 1.53 5.33 10.73
C THR A 33 2.71 5.96 11.48
N TYR A 34 2.66 7.27 11.66
CA TYR A 34 3.70 8.00 12.40
C TYR A 34 3.91 7.47 13.83
N ASP A 35 2.82 7.11 14.52
CA ASP A 35 2.85 6.56 15.88
C ASP A 35 3.23 5.06 15.95
N GLY A 36 3.55 4.44 14.81
CA GLY A 36 4.00 3.04 14.75
C GLY A 36 2.88 2.00 14.61
N VAL A 37 1.66 2.39 14.23
CA VAL A 37 0.61 1.42 13.91
C VAL A 37 0.93 0.78 12.56
N CYS A 38 1.21 -0.52 12.58
CA CYS A 38 1.55 -1.32 11.41
C CYS A 38 0.32 -2.10 10.95
N TYR A 39 -0.05 -1.98 9.69
CA TYR A 39 -1.17 -2.73 9.12
C TYR A 39 -0.72 -4.14 8.73
N ASN A 40 -1.63 -5.12 8.80
CA ASN A 40 -1.44 -6.36 8.07
C ASN A 40 -1.56 -6.06 6.56
N ALA A 41 -0.43 -5.83 5.91
CA ALA A 41 -0.34 -5.43 4.52
C ALA A 41 -0.82 -6.52 3.56
N LYS A 42 -0.71 -7.80 3.95
CA LYS A 42 -1.27 -8.93 3.20
C LYS A 42 -2.79 -8.82 3.11
N GLU A 43 -3.47 -8.70 4.25
CA GLU A 43 -4.93 -8.57 4.28
C GLU A 43 -5.41 -7.26 3.63
N ALA A 44 -4.70 -6.16 3.87
CA ALA A 44 -5.01 -4.88 3.24
C ALA A 44 -4.92 -4.97 1.70
N GLN A 45 -3.89 -5.63 1.18
CA GLN A 45 -3.74 -5.89 -0.24
C GLN A 45 -4.92 -6.70 -0.79
N ASP A 46 -5.29 -7.81 -0.15
CA ASP A 46 -6.39 -8.67 -0.61
C ASP A 46 -7.74 -7.94 -0.66
N LEU A 47 -7.95 -6.98 0.24
CA LEU A 47 -9.16 -6.14 0.26
C LEU A 47 -9.12 -5.06 -0.84
N LEU A 48 -8.00 -4.39 -1.01
CA LEU A 48 -7.84 -3.30 -1.98
C LEU A 48 -7.75 -3.80 -3.42
N ALA A 49 -7.20 -5.01 -3.64
CA ALA A 49 -7.09 -5.67 -4.94
C ALA A 49 -8.47 -5.87 -5.60
N LYS A 50 -9.53 -5.99 -4.79
CA LYS A 50 -10.92 -6.08 -5.27
C LYS A 50 -11.42 -4.80 -5.93
N THR A 51 -10.76 -3.66 -5.67
CA THR A 51 -11.22 -2.33 -6.11
C THR A 51 -10.22 -1.63 -7.02
N SER A 52 -8.91 -1.83 -6.83
CA SER A 52 -7.84 -1.20 -7.62
C SER A 52 -6.81 -2.23 -8.06
N ASP A 53 -6.31 -2.10 -9.29
CA ASP A 53 -5.20 -2.92 -9.80
C ASP A 53 -3.83 -2.39 -9.37
N ARG A 54 -3.78 -1.21 -8.74
CA ARG A 54 -2.55 -0.56 -8.29
C ARG A 54 -2.68 -0.15 -6.83
N ILE A 55 -1.82 -0.70 -5.99
CA ILE A 55 -1.81 -0.47 -4.55
C ILE A 55 -0.45 0.09 -4.16
N HIS A 56 -0.43 1.26 -3.56
CA HIS A 56 0.78 1.87 -3.02
C HIS A 56 0.71 1.85 -1.49
N PHE A 57 1.61 1.10 -0.87
CA PHE A 57 1.91 1.22 0.55
C PHE A 57 2.99 2.30 0.73
N ASP A 58 2.62 3.44 1.29
CA ASP A 58 3.58 4.48 1.62
C ASP A 58 4.31 4.08 2.90
N GLU A 59 5.49 3.46 2.72
CA GLU A 59 6.31 2.86 3.77
C GLU A 59 7.47 3.76 4.21
N ALA A 60 7.29 5.08 4.12
CA ALA A 60 8.32 6.08 4.42
C ALA A 60 8.96 5.84 5.80
N TRP A 61 8.15 5.49 6.81
CA TRP A 61 8.59 5.20 8.17
C TRP A 61 8.74 3.71 8.48
N TYR A 62 8.92 2.86 7.46
CA TYR A 62 8.79 1.41 7.66
C TYR A 62 9.71 0.54 6.77
N GLY A 63 10.78 1.12 6.23
CA GLY A 63 11.73 0.41 5.35
C GLY A 63 12.46 -0.77 6.00
N TYR A 64 12.57 -0.82 7.34
CA TYR A 64 13.23 -1.93 8.04
C TYR A 64 12.37 -3.20 8.19
N ALA A 65 11.06 -3.10 7.95
CA ALA A 65 10.11 -4.14 8.35
C ALA A 65 10.40 -5.49 7.70
N ARG A 66 10.92 -5.50 6.48
CA ARG A 66 11.31 -6.71 5.75
C ARG A 66 12.39 -7.54 6.46
N PHE A 67 13.23 -6.92 7.27
CA PHE A 67 14.44 -7.56 7.81
C PHE A 67 14.26 -8.13 9.22
N ASN A 68 13.09 -7.93 9.85
CA ASN A 68 12.80 -8.50 11.16
C ASN A 68 11.53 -9.38 11.10
N PRO A 69 11.61 -10.67 11.48
CA PRO A 69 10.48 -11.60 11.46
C PRO A 69 9.25 -11.14 12.27
N ILE A 70 9.41 -10.26 13.25
CA ILE A 70 8.29 -9.74 14.05
C ILE A 70 7.24 -9.02 13.20
N TYR A 71 7.65 -8.47 12.05
CA TYR A 71 6.77 -7.74 11.12
C TYR A 71 6.27 -8.61 9.96
N CYS A 72 6.33 -9.93 10.09
CA CYS A 72 5.79 -10.84 9.09
C CYS A 72 4.36 -10.43 8.68
N ASP A 73 4.08 -10.42 7.38
CA ASP A 73 2.83 -9.95 6.76
C ASP A 73 2.47 -8.46 6.89
N HIS A 74 3.23 -7.67 7.65
CA HIS A 74 2.90 -6.27 7.94
C HIS A 74 3.53 -5.23 7.01
N TYR A 75 4.27 -5.66 5.98
CA TYR A 75 4.89 -4.79 4.97
C TYR A 75 4.53 -5.23 3.55
N ALA A 76 4.73 -4.37 2.55
CA ALA A 76 4.31 -4.61 1.16
C ALA A 76 5.14 -5.70 0.46
N MET A 77 6.47 -5.58 0.51
CA MET A 77 7.40 -6.39 -0.28
C MET A 77 7.70 -7.76 0.36
N ARG A 78 6.70 -8.63 0.52
CA ARG A 78 6.81 -9.93 1.23
C ARG A 78 7.39 -11.06 0.37
N GLY A 79 8.17 -11.98 0.92
CA GLY A 79 8.71 -13.12 0.16
C GLY A 79 9.61 -12.70 -1.02
N GLU A 80 9.74 -13.57 -2.02
CA GLU A 80 10.60 -13.35 -3.18
C GLU A 80 9.89 -12.53 -4.29
N PRO A 81 10.61 -11.69 -5.05
CA PRO A 81 10.00 -10.81 -6.05
C PRO A 81 9.28 -11.54 -7.21
N GLY A 82 9.72 -12.75 -7.55
CA GLY A 82 9.19 -13.52 -8.68
C GLY A 82 7.91 -14.31 -8.37
N ASP A 83 7.55 -14.45 -7.10
CA ASP A 83 6.36 -15.17 -6.65
C ASP A 83 5.23 -14.18 -6.34
N HIS A 84 4.81 -13.45 -7.37
CA HIS A 84 3.74 -12.46 -7.25
C HIS A 84 2.67 -12.68 -8.31
N ASN A 85 1.45 -12.85 -7.85
CA ASN A 85 0.26 -12.94 -8.67
C ASN A 85 -0.82 -12.05 -8.03
N GLY A 86 -1.20 -10.97 -8.70
CA GLY A 86 -2.15 -10.01 -8.14
C GLY A 86 -1.99 -8.58 -8.67
N PRO A 87 -2.46 -7.57 -7.92
CA PRO A 87 -2.34 -6.17 -8.33
C PRO A 87 -0.87 -5.72 -8.31
N THR A 88 -0.56 -4.68 -9.08
CA THR A 88 0.76 -4.04 -9.01
C THR A 88 0.90 -3.33 -7.66
N VAL A 89 1.93 -3.71 -6.90
CA VAL A 89 2.21 -3.16 -5.57
C VAL A 89 3.42 -2.25 -5.60
N PHE A 90 3.27 -1.05 -5.03
CA PHE A 90 4.36 -0.09 -4.84
C PHE A 90 4.65 0.08 -3.35
N CYS A 91 5.91 0.24 -2.99
CA CYS A 91 6.33 0.70 -1.67
C CYS A 91 7.42 1.77 -1.78
N HIS A 92 7.30 2.81 -0.96
CA HIS A 92 8.27 3.91 -0.89
C HIS A 92 8.85 4.03 0.53
N PRO A 93 10.02 3.41 0.82
CA PRO A 93 10.72 3.67 2.06
C PRO A 93 11.54 4.96 1.97
N LEU A 94 11.57 5.71 3.08
CA LEU A 94 12.38 6.92 3.22
C LEU A 94 13.65 6.61 4.02
N HIS A 95 14.71 7.39 3.76
CA HIS A 95 15.99 7.34 4.48
C HIS A 95 15.90 7.51 6.01
N ALA A 96 14.77 7.95 6.56
CA ALA A 96 14.66 8.30 7.99
C ALA A 96 14.95 7.13 8.94
N GLN A 97 14.88 5.89 8.45
CA GLN A 97 15.05 4.69 9.28
C GLN A 97 15.97 3.63 8.65
N ILE A 98 16.67 3.99 7.58
CA ILE A 98 17.75 3.19 6.96
C ILE A 98 19.00 4.07 6.88
N THR A 99 20.20 3.48 6.91
CA THR A 99 21.45 4.25 7.02
C THR A 99 21.80 4.94 5.70
N GLU A 100 21.20 6.11 5.45
CA GLU A 100 21.38 6.88 4.21
C GLU A 100 21.41 8.39 4.42
N CYS A 101 21.86 9.12 3.40
CA CYS A 101 21.87 10.58 3.38
C CYS A 101 20.45 11.16 3.35
N ALA A 102 20.29 12.37 3.88
CA ALA A 102 19.05 13.13 3.76
C ALA A 102 18.62 13.25 2.28
N PHE A 103 17.30 13.23 2.03
CA PHE A 103 16.67 13.27 0.70
C PHE A 103 16.75 11.99 -0.14
N THR A 104 17.37 10.91 0.37
CA THR A 104 17.35 9.62 -0.33
C THR A 104 16.02 8.91 -0.13
N SER A 105 15.47 8.31 -1.18
CA SER A 105 14.28 7.47 -1.11
C SER A 105 14.33 6.40 -2.20
N PHE A 106 13.57 5.31 -2.00
CA PHE A 106 13.41 4.27 -3.01
C PHE A 106 11.95 4.15 -3.42
N LEU A 107 11.75 3.59 -4.62
CA LEU A 107 10.48 3.06 -5.05
C LEU A 107 10.67 1.60 -5.43
N HIS A 108 10.08 0.72 -4.63
CA HIS A 108 10.01 -0.71 -4.94
C HIS A 108 8.69 -0.99 -5.63
N SER A 109 8.73 -1.67 -6.78
CA SER A 109 7.56 -2.08 -7.52
C SER A 109 7.52 -3.60 -7.70
N ARG A 110 6.32 -4.16 -7.60
CA ARG A 110 6.01 -5.53 -7.97
C ARG A 110 4.86 -5.52 -8.97
N PRO A 111 5.09 -5.99 -10.21
CA PRO A 111 4.10 -5.92 -11.29
C PRO A 111 2.90 -6.81 -11.02
#